data_AF-L2FKJ5-F1
#
_entry.id   AF-L2FKJ5-F1
#
_cell.length_a   1.000
_cell.length_b   1.000
_cell.length_c   1.000
_cell.angle_alpha   90.00
_cell.angle_beta   90.00
_cell.angle_gamma   90.00
#
_symmetry.space_group_name_H-M   'P 1'
#
loop_
_entity.id
_entity.type
_entity.pdbx_description
1 polymer ?
#
loop_
_entity_poly.entity_id
_entity_poly.type
_entity_poly.pdbx_seq_one_letter_code
_entity_poly.pdbx_strand_id
1 'polypeptide(L)'
;VVGVDLSVVQAGFVPPNVTFEVDDIEEPWTFSNWFDYIHSRMMTGSISDWDKYLQKCYDNLNPGGYVELNDIDAVPLSDDGSLTKDTNLMKSVRLWHEGLVGLGSHFQEFGRFKDALANIGCEDVHIKRYRWPANGWPKDKKHKELGI
;
A
#
# COMPACT_ATOMS: atom_id res chain seq x y z
N VAL A 1 2.98 3.54 -19.49
CA VAL A 1 2.73 3.01 -18.12
C VAL A 1 3.61 1.80 -17.95
N VAL A 2 4.38 1.74 -16.88
CA VAL A 2 5.21 0.58 -16.53
C VAL A 2 4.57 -0.06 -15.30
N GLY A 3 4.26 -1.35 -15.38
CA GLY A 3 3.87 -2.15 -14.22
C GLY A 3 5.05 -3.00 -13.78
N VAL A 4 5.28 -3.07 -12.48
CA VAL A 4 6.40 -3.85 -11.90
C VAL A 4 5.83 -4.80 -10.86
N ASP A 5 6.24 -6.06 -10.93
CA ASP A 5 5.87 -7.09 -9.96
C ASP A 5 7.00 -8.12 -9.87
N LEU A 6 7.16 -8.77 -8.71
CA LEU A 6 8.11 -9.89 -8.55
C LEU A 6 7.73 -11.10 -9.42
N SER A 7 6.48 -11.15 -9.86
CA SER A 7 5.90 -12.23 -10.64
C SER A 7 5.50 -11.78 -12.05
N VAL A 8 5.49 -12.73 -12.99
CA VAL A 8 5.07 -12.45 -14.37
C VAL A 8 3.58 -12.10 -14.38
N VAL A 9 3.25 -10.91 -14.89
CA VAL A 9 1.86 -10.49 -15.06
C VAL A 9 1.15 -11.34 -16.11
N GLN A 10 0.10 -12.03 -15.69
CA GLN A 10 -0.71 -12.91 -16.55
C GLN A 10 -1.93 -12.16 -17.11
N ALA A 11 -1.69 -11.18 -17.98
CA ALA A 11 -2.76 -10.40 -18.61
C ALA A 11 -3.16 -11.01 -19.97
N GLY A 12 -4.45 -11.28 -20.17
CA GLY A 12 -4.99 -11.75 -21.47
C GLY A 12 -4.97 -10.68 -22.56
N PHE A 13 -4.85 -9.41 -22.19
CA PHE A 13 -4.71 -8.26 -23.08
C PHE A 13 -3.83 -7.19 -22.41
N VAL A 14 -2.89 -6.63 -23.17
CA VAL A 14 -2.01 -5.55 -22.72
C VAL A 14 -2.14 -4.37 -23.69
N PRO A 15 -2.55 -3.18 -23.23
CA PRO A 15 -2.61 -1.99 -24.08
C PRO A 15 -1.23 -1.65 -24.66
N PRO A 16 -1.15 -1.04 -25.87
CA PRO A 16 0.14 -0.75 -26.51
C PRO A 16 1.08 0.20 -25.72
N ASN A 17 0.53 0.98 -24.80
CA ASN A 17 1.26 1.92 -23.95
C ASN A 17 1.55 1.38 -22.53
N VAL A 18 1.41 0.07 -22.33
CA VAL A 18 1.70 -0.63 -21.07
C VAL A 18 2.82 -1.62 -21.28
N THR A 19 3.84 -1.55 -20.43
CA THR A 19 4.91 -2.55 -20.35
C THR A 19 4.94 -3.13 -18.94
N PHE A 20 5.31 -4.40 -18.82
CA PHE A 20 5.46 -5.07 -17.53
C PHE A 20 6.90 -5.53 -17.37
N GLU A 21 7.46 -5.28 -16.19
CA GLU A 21 8.80 -5.69 -15.81
C GLU A 21 8.70 -6.62 -14.60
N VAL A 22 9.43 -7.73 -14.65
CA VAL A 22 9.54 -8.65 -13.51
C VAL A 22 10.76 -8.21 -12.72
N ASP A 23 10.53 -7.45 -11.65
CA ASP A 23 11.60 -6.83 -10.87
C ASP A 23 11.16 -6.58 -9.42
N ASP A 24 12.13 -6.40 -8.55
CA ASP A 24 11.92 -6.00 -7.17
C ASP A 24 12.05 -4.48 -7.03
N ILE A 25 10.98 -3.81 -6.64
CA ILE A 25 10.99 -2.35 -6.46
C ILE A 25 11.88 -1.89 -5.28
N GLU A 26 12.31 -2.80 -4.40
CA GLU A 26 13.29 -2.51 -3.34
C GLU A 26 14.74 -2.45 -3.86
N GLU A 27 15.02 -3.05 -5.01
CA GLU A 27 16.32 -2.99 -5.73
C GLU A 27 16.53 -1.63 -6.44
N PRO A 28 17.77 -1.28 -6.86
CA PRO A 28 18.04 -0.04 -7.56
C PRO A 28 17.18 0.09 -8.84
N TRP A 29 16.42 1.18 -8.94
CA TRP A 29 15.58 1.42 -10.12
C TRP A 29 16.46 1.74 -11.33
N THR A 30 16.23 1.02 -12.43
CA THR A 30 16.99 1.13 -13.68
C THR A 30 16.22 1.85 -14.80
N PHE A 31 15.09 2.48 -14.45
CA PHE A 31 14.26 3.21 -15.40
C PHE A 31 15.05 4.34 -16.06
N SER A 32 14.88 4.47 -17.38
CA SER A 32 15.59 5.50 -18.15
C SER A 32 14.96 6.89 -18.05
N ASN A 33 13.76 7.00 -17.50
CA ASN A 33 13.00 8.25 -17.39
C ASN A 33 12.44 8.41 -15.99
N TRP A 34 12.28 9.68 -15.58
CA TRP A 34 11.48 10.03 -14.42
C TRP A 34 9.98 9.90 -14.71
N PHE A 35 9.19 9.83 -13.64
CA PHE A 35 7.75 9.61 -13.69
C PHE A 35 6.99 10.87 -13.31
N ASP A 36 5.90 11.15 -14.01
CA ASP A 36 4.93 12.17 -13.58
C ASP A 36 3.99 11.61 -12.49
N TYR A 37 3.88 10.28 -12.40
CA TYR A 37 3.00 9.61 -11.47
C TYR A 37 3.53 8.22 -11.11
N ILE A 38 3.67 7.95 -9.80
CA ILE A 38 4.01 6.65 -9.24
C ILE A 38 2.86 6.22 -8.34
N HIS A 39 2.30 5.05 -8.61
CA HIS A 39 1.17 4.49 -7.87
C HIS A 39 1.52 3.12 -7.32
N SER A 40 1.27 2.95 -6.02
CA SER A 40 1.53 1.70 -5.31
C SER A 40 0.29 1.30 -4.56
N ARG A 41 -0.12 0.04 -4.71
CA ARG A 41 -1.36 -0.47 -4.13
C ARG A 41 -1.16 -1.82 -3.49
N MET A 42 -1.68 -1.99 -2.28
CA MET A 42 -1.58 -3.23 -1.49
C MET A 42 -0.14 -3.68 -1.23
N MET A 43 0.70 -2.75 -0.76
CA MET A 43 2.13 -3.02 -0.49
C MET A 43 2.41 -3.29 1.00
N THR A 44 1.39 -3.24 1.85
CA THR A 44 1.55 -3.52 3.28
C THR A 44 2.02 -4.96 3.50
N GLY A 45 3.19 -5.10 4.12
CA GLY A 45 3.85 -6.39 4.34
C GLY A 45 4.78 -6.83 3.20
N SER A 46 4.84 -6.12 2.07
CA SER A 46 5.73 -6.47 0.95
C SER A 46 6.97 -5.57 0.84
N ILE A 47 7.02 -4.45 1.56
CA ILE A 47 8.16 -3.53 1.59
C ILE A 47 8.89 -3.66 2.92
N SER A 48 10.19 -3.94 2.87
CA SER A 48 11.03 -4.04 4.06
C SER A 48 11.45 -2.67 4.62
N ASP A 49 11.81 -1.73 3.74
CA ASP A 49 12.19 -0.37 4.11
C ASP A 49 11.38 0.66 3.33
N TRP A 50 10.28 1.08 3.97
CA TRP A 50 9.37 2.07 3.41
C TRP A 50 10.00 3.45 3.28
N ASP A 51 10.91 3.86 4.16
CA ASP A 51 11.49 5.20 4.08
C ASP A 51 12.43 5.30 2.88
N LYS A 52 13.24 4.25 2.66
CA LYS A 52 14.05 4.10 1.44
C LYS A 52 13.19 4.01 0.19
N TYR A 53 12.08 3.28 0.25
CA TYR A 53 11.14 3.17 -0.88
C TYR A 53 10.51 4.52 -1.25
N LEU A 54 10.03 5.28 -0.27
CA LEU A 54 9.43 6.59 -0.50
C LEU A 54 10.46 7.61 -1.02
N GLN A 55 11.68 7.59 -0.49
CA GLN A 55 12.77 8.41 -1.01
C GLN A 55 13.05 8.07 -2.48
N LYS A 56 13.11 6.78 -2.81
CA LYS A 56 13.33 6.32 -4.17
C LYS A 56 12.21 6.75 -5.12
N CYS A 57 10.96 6.72 -4.66
CA CYS A 57 9.84 7.26 -5.43
C CYS A 57 10.05 8.74 -5.71
N TYR A 58 10.35 9.54 -4.69
CA TYR A 58 10.59 10.98 -4.82
C TYR A 58 11.74 11.31 -5.77
N ASP A 59 12.87 10.62 -5.65
CA ASP A 59 14.06 10.83 -6.50
C ASP A 59 13.81 10.52 -7.99
N ASN A 60 12.75 9.77 -8.29
CA ASN A 60 12.36 9.37 -9.64
C ASN A 60 11.11 10.11 -10.14
N LEU A 61 10.63 11.13 -9.42
CA LEU A 61 9.54 11.99 -9.88
C LEU A 61 10.08 13.18 -10.69
N ASN A 62 9.35 13.54 -11.74
CA ASN A 62 9.51 14.85 -12.36
C ASN A 62 9.07 15.96 -11.40
N PRO A 63 9.59 17.20 -11.53
CA PRO A 63 9.05 18.35 -10.82
C PRO A 63 7.54 18.49 -11.06
N GLY A 64 6.75 18.48 -9.98
CA GLY A 64 5.28 18.51 -10.04
C GLY A 64 4.61 17.15 -10.26
N GLY A 65 5.37 16.06 -10.24
CA GLY A 65 4.85 14.69 -10.26
C GLY A 65 4.23 14.27 -8.92
N TYR A 66 3.52 13.14 -8.93
CA TYR A 66 2.76 12.65 -7.77
C TYR A 66 3.15 11.23 -7.37
N VAL A 67 3.20 10.99 -6.05
CA VAL A 67 3.20 9.66 -5.46
C VAL A 67 1.83 9.39 -4.85
N GLU A 68 1.22 8.26 -5.18
CA GLU A 68 -0.03 7.80 -4.58
C GLU A 68 0.15 6.42 -3.97
N LEU A 69 -0.11 6.33 -2.66
CA LEU A 69 -0.15 5.07 -1.92
C LEU A 69 -1.61 4.71 -1.65
N ASN A 70 -2.10 3.63 -2.27
CA ASN A 70 -3.40 3.06 -1.97
C ASN A 70 -3.26 1.75 -1.21
N ASP A 71 -3.23 1.83 0.11
CA ASP A 71 -2.91 0.66 0.94
C ASP A 71 -3.96 0.44 2.04
N ILE A 72 -3.86 -0.70 2.73
CA ILE A 72 -4.78 -1.12 3.80
C ILE A 72 -4.15 -1.08 5.17
N ASP A 73 -4.94 -0.67 6.18
CA ASP A 73 -4.59 -0.96 7.57
C ASP A 73 -4.82 -2.44 7.82
N ALA A 74 -3.73 -3.18 8.00
CA ALA A 74 -3.78 -4.63 8.17
C ALA A 74 -4.41 -5.03 9.51
N VAL A 75 -4.53 -4.11 10.48
CA VAL A 75 -5.19 -4.38 11.75
C VAL A 75 -6.68 -4.08 11.65
N PRO A 76 -7.56 -5.09 11.67
CA PRO A 76 -8.99 -4.87 11.60
C PRO A 76 -9.51 -4.16 12.85
N LEU A 77 -10.56 -3.37 12.68
CA LEU A 77 -11.26 -2.66 13.74
C LEU A 77 -12.73 -3.10 13.78
N SER A 78 -13.38 -2.92 14.93
CA SER A 78 -14.83 -3.05 15.05
C SER A 78 -15.44 -1.85 15.75
N ASP A 79 -16.59 -1.39 15.26
CA ASP A 79 -17.40 -0.33 15.89
C ASP A 79 -18.22 -0.85 17.09
N ASP A 80 -18.48 -2.16 17.19
CA ASP A 80 -19.35 -2.76 18.22
C ASP A 80 -18.58 -3.49 19.34
N GLY A 81 -17.24 -3.49 19.28
CA GLY A 81 -16.38 -4.16 20.25
C GLY A 81 -16.35 -5.68 20.17
N SER A 82 -16.97 -6.30 19.16
CA SER A 82 -16.92 -7.76 18.93
C SER A 82 -15.50 -8.28 18.66
N LEU A 83 -14.64 -7.42 18.13
CA LEU A 83 -13.25 -7.75 17.85
C LEU A 83 -12.38 -7.48 19.08
N THR A 84 -12.16 -8.53 19.88
CA THR A 84 -11.31 -8.48 21.08
C THR A 84 -9.94 -9.08 20.80
N LYS A 85 -8.95 -8.80 21.65
CA LYS A 85 -7.60 -9.39 21.57
C LYS A 85 -7.58 -10.92 21.55
N ASP A 86 -8.60 -11.55 22.13
CA ASP A 86 -8.72 -13.00 22.27
C ASP A 86 -9.47 -13.65 21.09
N THR A 87 -10.03 -12.84 20.19
CA THR A 87 -10.69 -13.32 18.98
C THR A 87 -9.66 -13.93 18.02
N ASN A 88 -10.02 -15.05 17.40
CA ASN A 88 -9.12 -15.77 16.48
C ASN A 88 -8.58 -14.87 15.36
N LEU A 89 -9.40 -13.96 14.81
CA LEU A 89 -8.97 -13.01 13.79
C LEU A 89 -7.84 -12.09 14.29
N MET A 90 -8.00 -11.47 15.47
CA MET A 90 -6.95 -10.64 16.07
C MET A 90 -5.69 -11.43 16.39
N LYS A 91 -5.84 -12.66 16.90
CA LYS A 91 -4.71 -13.56 17.12
C LYS A 91 -3.96 -13.87 15.82
N SER A 92 -4.69 -14.15 14.73
CA SER A 92 -4.09 -14.40 13.42
C SER A 92 -3.34 -13.19 12.88
N VAL A 93 -3.94 -11.99 12.96
CA VAL A 93 -3.30 -10.73 12.52
C VAL A 93 -2.04 -10.44 13.34
N ARG A 94 -2.08 -10.66 14.66
CA ARG A 94 -0.89 -10.51 15.51
C ARG A 94 0.22 -11.48 15.13
N LEU A 95 -0.09 -12.76 14.96
CA LEU A 95 0.90 -13.77 14.55
C LEU A 95 1.47 -13.46 13.17
N TRP A 96 0.64 -12.97 12.25
CA TRP A 96 1.09 -12.53 10.94
C TRP A 96 2.04 -11.33 11.04
N HIS A 97 1.71 -10.33 11.86
CA HIS A 97 2.58 -9.20 12.14
C HIS A 97 3.92 -9.63 12.75
N GLU A 98 3.90 -10.53 13.74
CA GLU A 98 5.11 -11.08 14.38
C GLU A 98 6.01 -11.78 13.36
N GLY A 99 5.42 -12.55 12.43
CA GLY A 99 6.15 -13.16 11.33
C GLY A 99 6.80 -12.13 10.40
N LEU A 100 6.05 -11.10 10.02
CA LEU A 100 6.54 -10.02 9.15
C LEU A 100 7.64 -9.18 9.81
N VAL A 101 7.56 -8.93 11.12
CA VAL A 101 8.65 -8.28 11.87
C VAL A 101 9.93 -9.10 11.77
N GLY A 102 9.84 -10.43 11.87
CA GLY A 102 10.99 -11.33 11.68
C GLY A 102 11.59 -11.29 10.27
N LEU A 103 10.83 -10.86 9.26
CA LEU A 103 11.26 -10.71 7.87
C LEU A 103 11.67 -9.27 7.52
N GLY A 104 11.51 -8.30 8.43
CA GLY A 104 11.78 -6.88 8.20
C GLY A 104 10.57 -6.07 7.70
N SER A 105 9.55 -6.70 7.12
CA SER A 105 8.42 -6.02 6.44
C SER A 105 7.19 -5.82 7.35
N HIS A 106 7.38 -5.23 8.52
CA HIS A 106 6.32 -5.01 9.51
C HIS A 106 5.19 -4.11 9.00
N PHE A 107 3.98 -4.25 9.58
CA PHE A 107 2.86 -3.36 9.29
C PHE A 107 3.18 -1.92 9.66
N GLN A 108 2.70 -1.00 8.84
CA GLN A 108 2.94 0.43 9.00
C GLN A 108 1.67 1.13 9.47
N GLU A 109 1.84 2.14 10.33
CA GLU A 109 0.75 3.05 10.65
C GLU A 109 0.58 4.08 9.53
N PHE A 110 -0.59 4.16 8.90
CA PHE A 110 -0.87 5.09 7.80
C PHE A 110 -0.54 6.55 8.10
N GLY A 111 -0.71 6.97 9.36
CA GLY A 111 -0.44 8.35 9.77
C GLY A 111 1.00 8.77 9.49
N ARG A 112 1.95 7.84 9.63
CA ARG A 112 3.38 8.14 9.49
C ARG A 112 3.78 8.51 8.06
N PHE A 113 3.07 8.01 7.05
CA PHE A 113 3.43 8.23 5.65
C PHE A 113 3.28 9.70 5.26
N LYS A 114 2.36 10.44 5.90
CA LYS A 114 2.26 11.88 5.69
C LYS A 114 3.53 12.59 6.11
N ASP A 115 4.00 12.30 7.32
CA ASP A 115 5.18 12.94 7.87
C ASP A 115 6.44 12.47 7.12
N ALA A 116 6.54 11.19 6.76
CA ALA A 116 7.64 10.66 5.96
C ALA A 116 7.75 11.36 4.59
N LEU A 117 6.63 11.46 3.84
CA LEU A 117 6.61 12.13 2.54
C LEU A 117 6.94 13.62 2.66
N ALA A 118 6.38 14.31 3.67
CA ALA A 118 6.68 15.72 3.91
C ALA A 118 8.17 15.95 4.24
N ASN A 119 8.78 15.06 5.04
CA ASN A 119 10.20 15.14 5.40
C ASN A 119 11.14 14.89 4.23
N ILE A 120 10.73 14.06 3.26
CA ILE A 120 11.49 13.79 2.03
C ILE A 120 11.49 15.01 1.08
N GLY A 121 10.45 15.84 1.14
CA GLY A 121 10.30 17.03 0.30
C GLY A 121 9.03 17.05 -0.54
N CYS A 122 8.14 16.07 -0.39
CA CYS A 122 6.83 16.13 -1.04
C CYS A 122 6.01 17.28 -0.45
N GLU A 123 5.42 18.07 -1.33
CA GLU A 123 4.47 19.13 -0.97
C GLU A 123 3.03 18.61 -1.05
N ASP A 124 2.08 19.34 -0.45
CA ASP A 124 0.63 19.05 -0.52
C ASP A 124 0.24 17.60 -0.15
N VAL A 125 0.81 17.07 0.95
CA VAL A 125 0.59 15.68 1.34
C VAL A 125 -0.79 15.47 2.01
N HIS A 126 -1.65 14.69 1.34
CA HIS A 126 -3.00 14.36 1.80
C HIS A 126 -3.11 12.90 2.24
N ILE A 127 -3.78 12.66 3.37
CA ILE A 127 -4.25 11.32 3.76
C ILE A 127 -5.77 11.30 3.69
N LYS A 128 -6.32 10.32 2.97
CA LYS A 128 -7.75 9.99 2.98
C LYS A 128 -7.92 8.57 3.52
N ARG A 129 -8.63 8.44 4.65
CA ARG A 129 -8.98 7.14 5.22
C ARG A 129 -10.42 6.80 4.85
N TYR A 130 -10.62 5.58 4.38
CA TYR A 130 -11.94 5.03 4.09
C TYR A 130 -12.18 3.81 4.99
N ARG A 131 -13.42 3.62 5.41
CA ARG A 131 -13.82 2.36 6.04
C ARG A 131 -13.92 1.31 4.95
N TRP A 132 -13.19 0.21 5.11
CA TRP A 132 -13.37 -1.00 4.30
C TRP A 132 -14.23 -1.98 5.11
N PRO A 133 -15.51 -2.15 4.78
CA PRO A 133 -16.36 -3.11 5.48
C PRO A 133 -15.97 -4.55 5.11
N ALA A 134 -15.69 -5.38 6.11
CA ALA A 134 -15.32 -6.77 5.89
C ALA A 134 -16.54 -7.74 5.90
N ASN A 135 -17.75 -7.20 6.01
CA ASN A 135 -18.99 -7.96 6.02
C ASN A 135 -20.19 -7.10 5.60
N GLY A 136 -21.33 -7.76 5.31
CA GLY A 136 -22.57 -7.09 4.91
C GLY A 136 -23.43 -6.53 6.04
N TRP A 137 -22.89 -6.38 7.26
CA TRP A 137 -23.62 -5.85 8.42
C TRP A 137 -23.82 -4.32 8.44
N PRO A 138 -23.05 -3.47 7.73
CA PRO A 138 -23.33 -2.04 7.73
C PRO A 138 -24.78 -1.74 7.37
N LYS A 139 -25.42 -0.87 8.16
CA LYS A 139 -26.80 -0.40 7.90
C LYS A 139 -26.87 0.50 6.67
N ASP A 140 -25.81 1.27 6.44
CA ASP A 140 -25.68 2.13 5.28
C ASP A 140 -25.58 1.27 4.00
N LYS A 141 -26.40 1.60 2.99
CA LYS A 141 -26.52 0.82 1.76
C LYS A 141 -25.19 0.74 1.00
N LYS A 142 -24.45 1.85 0.92
CA LYS A 142 -23.17 1.90 0.20
C LYS A 142 -22.13 1.04 0.91
N HIS A 143 -22.00 1.15 2.23
CA HIS A 143 -21.05 0.31 2.98
C HIS A 143 -21.44 -1.17 2.96
N LYS A 144 -22.74 -1.48 2.90
CA LYS A 144 -23.21 -2.86 2.71
C LYS A 144 -22.80 -3.43 1.36
N GLU A 145 -22.97 -2.66 0.28
CA GLU A 145 -22.54 -3.04 -1.08
C GLU A 145 -21.01 -3.24 -1.16
N LEU A 146 -20.23 -2.42 -0.46
CA LEU A 146 -18.76 -2.53 -0.43
C LEU A 146 -18.24 -3.74 0.37
N GLY A 147 -19.03 -4.27 1.31
CA GLY A 147 -18.65 -5.39 2.18
C GLY A 147 -19.18 -6.76 1.75
N ILE A 148 -19.77 -6.85 0.55
CA ILE A 148 -20.29 -8.07 -0.07
C ILE A 148 -19.32 -8.57 -1.15
#